data_AF-A0A928IZE7-F1
#
_entry.id   AF-A0A928IZE7-F1
#
_cell.length_a   1.000
_cell.length_b   1.000
_cell.length_c   1.000
_cell.angle_alpha   90.00
_cell.angle_beta   90.00
_cell.angle_gamma   90.00
#
_symmetry.space_group_name_H-M   'P 1'
#
loop_
_entity.id
_entity.type
_entity.pdbx_description
1 polymer ?
#
loop_
_entity_poly.entity_id
_entity_poly.type
_entity_poly.pdbx_seq_one_letter_code
_entity_poly.pdbx_strand_id
1 'polypeptide(L)'
;MKGIAMIAPHELKNKSFNKAVRGYNCSEVDEYIEFLIDKYTEVYRRNSELEKDLRMTKFKYSELHNDEDSIRAVIVKAQKLGENIKKQALDEAQKIIDDAKDKCTDKINEAESKVAESQREIQKIRVLSEEFRNSLYNQYLEHIKMLKGIDFSFPLPSENDIRTEVLSDIDSQSKEAKDKIANPEID
;
A
#
# COMPACT_ATOMS: atom_id res chain seq x y z
N MET A 1 16.19 54.71 38.89
CA MET A 1 16.68 56.09 38.70
C MET A 1 15.77 57.00 39.49
N LYS A 2 16.28 57.69 40.53
CA LYS A 2 15.53 58.78 41.16
C LYS A 2 15.29 59.83 40.07
N GLY A 3 14.06 59.92 39.57
CA GLY A 3 13.69 61.01 38.69
C GLY A 3 13.98 62.30 39.41
N ILE A 4 14.76 63.18 38.80
CA ILE A 4 14.92 64.54 39.28
C ILE A 4 13.52 65.16 39.17
N ALA A 5 12.80 65.21 40.29
CA ALA A 5 11.47 65.80 40.32
C ALA A 5 11.63 67.28 40.00
N MET A 6 11.29 67.65 38.78
CA MET A 6 11.32 69.01 38.31
C MET A 6 10.28 69.79 39.15
N ILE A 7 10.72 70.82 39.87
CA ILE A 7 9.89 71.64 40.77
C ILE A 7 8.71 72.20 39.97
N ALA A 8 7.50 72.18 40.52
CA ALA A 8 6.37 72.67 39.74
C ALA A 8 6.44 74.21 39.59
N PRO A 9 6.07 74.79 38.43
CA PRO A 9 6.19 76.24 38.22
C PRO A 9 5.49 77.12 39.27
N HIS A 10 4.43 76.63 39.90
CA HIS A 10 3.73 77.32 40.98
C HIS A 10 4.54 77.37 42.29
N GLU A 11 5.41 76.39 42.55
CA GLU A 11 6.29 76.37 43.73
C GLU A 11 7.45 77.38 43.59
N LEU A 12 7.90 77.65 42.35
CA LEU A 12 8.89 78.70 42.07
C LEU A 12 8.32 80.10 42.32
N LYS A 13 7.02 80.31 42.04
CA LYS A 13 6.33 81.60 42.22
C LYS A 13 6.13 81.97 43.69
N ASN A 14 6.05 80.98 44.59
CA ASN A 14 5.78 81.19 46.02
C ASN A 14 7.05 81.41 46.86
N LYS A 15 8.24 81.47 46.24
CA LYS A 15 9.51 81.55 46.96
C LYS A 15 9.88 83.02 47.23
N SER A 16 10.02 83.38 48.50
CA SER A 16 10.40 84.73 48.93
C SER A 16 11.90 84.83 49.27
N PHE A 17 12.48 86.01 49.05
CA PHE A 17 13.88 86.32 49.36
C PHE A 17 13.99 87.32 50.51
N ASN A 18 14.99 87.16 51.38
CA ASN A 18 15.26 88.10 52.47
C ASN A 18 15.92 89.38 51.95
N LYS A 19 15.52 90.55 52.48
CA LYS A 19 16.12 91.85 52.13
C LYS A 19 17.40 92.10 52.94
N ALA A 20 18.50 92.42 52.27
CA ALA A 20 19.79 92.77 52.88
C ALA A 20 20.14 94.25 52.63
N VAL A 21 20.94 94.86 53.51
CA VAL A 21 21.30 96.29 53.50
C VAL A 21 22.11 96.71 52.26
N ARG A 22 22.79 95.75 51.60
CA ARG A 22 23.35 95.86 50.25
C ARG A 22 22.85 94.68 49.45
N GLY A 23 22.26 94.92 48.28
CA GLY A 23 21.68 93.86 47.45
C GLY A 23 21.37 94.34 46.04
N TYR A 24 20.92 93.40 45.21
CA TYR A 24 20.43 93.68 43.88
C TYR A 24 19.12 94.48 43.93
N ASN A 25 18.85 95.25 42.87
CA ASN A 25 17.60 95.98 42.75
C ASN A 25 16.43 94.99 42.70
N CYS A 26 15.49 95.09 43.65
CA CYS A 26 14.37 94.16 43.75
C CYS A 26 13.52 94.15 42.48
N SER A 27 13.28 95.31 41.84
CA SER A 27 12.42 95.40 40.65
C SER A 27 13.01 94.70 39.42
N GLU A 28 14.33 94.82 39.20
CA GLU A 28 15.01 94.17 38.08
C GLU A 28 15.13 92.65 38.29
N VAL A 29 15.34 92.23 39.53
CA VAL A 29 15.38 90.82 39.91
C VAL A 29 13.99 90.18 39.76
N ASP A 30 12.92 90.88 40.15
CA ASP A 30 11.54 90.39 40.03
C ASP A 30 11.16 90.21 38.55
N GLU A 31 11.48 91.17 37.67
CA GLU A 31 11.24 91.07 36.22
C GLU A 31 11.99 89.88 35.59
N TYR A 32 13.25 89.67 35.98
CA TYR A 32 14.04 88.53 35.49
C TYR A 32 13.52 87.19 36.02
N ILE A 33 13.04 87.15 37.27
CA ILE A 33 12.41 85.95 37.85
C ILE A 33 11.11 85.62 37.12
N GLU A 34 10.27 86.61 36.76
CA GLU A 34 9.07 86.37 35.95
C GLU A 34 9.42 85.77 34.58
N PHE A 35 10.40 86.33 33.88
CA PHE A 35 10.90 85.77 32.61
C PHE A 35 11.43 84.33 32.78
N LEU A 36 12.17 84.07 33.87
CA LEU A 36 12.70 82.73 34.16
C LEU A 36 11.57 81.73 34.47
N ILE A 37 10.53 82.15 35.21
CA ILE A 37 9.36 81.32 35.50
C ILE A 37 8.61 80.98 34.21
N ASP A 38 8.44 81.92 33.30
CA ASP A 38 7.78 81.68 32.01
C ASP A 38 8.57 80.66 31.16
N LYS A 39 9.88 80.85 31.03
CA LYS A 39 10.75 79.91 30.31
C LYS A 39 10.84 78.55 30.97
N TYR A 40 10.87 78.50 32.29
CA TYR A 40 10.83 77.25 33.03
C TYR A 40 9.50 76.51 32.82
N THR A 41 8.38 77.22 32.80
CA THR A 41 7.05 76.66 32.53
C THR A 41 6.97 76.05 31.13
N GLU A 42 7.52 76.73 30.13
CA GLU A 42 7.62 76.24 28.75
C GLU A 42 8.40 74.91 28.68
N VAL A 43 9.58 74.86 29.32
CA VAL A 43 10.42 73.65 29.36
C VAL A 43 9.73 72.54 30.15
N TYR A 44 9.09 72.85 31.28
CA TYR A 44 8.35 71.88 32.09
C TYR A 44 7.23 71.22 31.30
N ARG A 45 6.44 72.02 30.57
CA ARG A 45 5.35 71.51 29.73
C ARG A 45 5.89 70.63 28.60
N ARG A 46 6.93 71.09 27.89
CA ARG A 46 7.57 70.32 26.82
C ARG A 46 8.16 69.01 27.33
N ASN A 47 8.76 69.00 28.51
CA ASN A 47 9.29 67.78 29.12
C ASN A 47 8.14 66.80 29.44
N SER A 48 7.03 67.28 29.99
CA SER A 48 5.85 66.43 30.25
C SER A 48 5.24 65.85 28.96
N GLU A 49 5.20 66.62 27.87
CA GLU A 49 4.75 66.15 26.56
C GLU A 49 5.71 65.07 26.01
N LEU A 50 7.02 65.34 26.02
CA LEU A 50 8.05 64.39 25.59
C LEU A 50 8.04 63.09 26.39
N GLU A 51 7.86 63.16 27.71
CA GLU A 51 7.73 61.97 28.55
C GLU A 51 6.49 61.15 28.19
N LYS A 52 5.37 61.80 27.86
CA LYS A 52 4.15 61.11 27.42
C LYS A 52 4.38 60.41 26.08
N ASP A 53 5.00 61.08 25.12
CA ASP A 53 5.29 60.54 23.79
C ASP A 53 6.30 59.39 23.87
N LEU A 54 7.29 59.52 24.74
CA LEU A 54 8.28 58.47 25.01
C LEU A 54 7.62 57.23 25.64
N ARG A 55 6.70 57.42 26.60
CA ARG A 55 5.91 56.30 27.15
C ARG A 55 5.08 55.62 26.08
N MET A 56 4.39 56.40 25.24
CA MET A 56 3.54 55.86 24.18
C MET A 56 4.35 55.11 23.11
N THR A 57 5.48 55.67 22.70
CA THR A 57 6.38 55.05 21.72
C THR A 57 6.97 53.76 22.27
N LYS A 58 7.40 53.74 23.54
CA LYS A 58 7.87 52.51 24.20
C LYS A 58 6.78 51.44 24.29
N PHE A 59 5.55 51.84 24.60
CA PHE A 59 4.42 50.91 24.62
C PHE A 59 4.19 50.28 23.24
N LYS A 60 4.06 51.10 22.20
CA LYS A 60 3.89 50.62 20.81
C LYS A 60 5.05 49.74 20.35
N TYR A 61 6.28 50.12 20.70
CA TYR A 61 7.46 49.32 20.39
C TYR A 61 7.41 47.94 21.06
N SER A 62 7.03 47.89 22.33
CA SER A 62 6.87 46.62 23.04
C SER A 62 5.78 45.74 22.42
N GLU A 63 4.67 46.34 21.98
CA GLU A 63 3.57 45.62 21.32
C GLU A 63 4.04 45.01 19.99
N LEU A 64 4.66 45.83 19.13
CA LEU A 64 5.24 45.37 17.87
C LEU A 64 6.32 44.30 18.05
N HIS A 65 7.14 44.42 19.09
CA HIS A 65 8.18 43.44 19.38
C HIS A 65 7.57 42.08 19.78
N ASN A 66 6.52 42.10 20.62
CA ASN A 66 5.80 40.88 20.99
C ASN A 66 5.11 40.24 19.78
N ASP A 67 4.53 41.05 18.88
CA ASP A 67 3.92 40.57 17.64
C ASP A 67 4.97 39.95 16.70
N GLU A 68 6.15 40.57 16.56
CA GLU A 68 7.26 40.03 15.77
C GLU A 68 7.70 38.66 16.31
N ASP A 69 7.84 38.51 17.63
CA ASP A 69 8.21 37.25 18.26
C ASP A 69 7.14 36.17 18.05
N SER A 70 5.86 36.55 18.15
CA SER A 70 4.74 35.65 17.85
C SER A 70 4.77 35.20 16.39
N ILE A 71 4.97 36.12 15.44
CA ILE A 71 5.07 35.82 14.02
C ILE A 71 6.29 34.92 13.74
N ARG A 72 7.45 35.20 14.33
CA ARG A 72 8.63 34.33 14.22
C ARG A 72 8.32 32.92 14.73
N ALA A 73 7.66 32.80 15.88
CA ALA A 73 7.28 31.51 16.44
C ALA A 73 6.31 30.76 15.50
N VAL A 74 5.36 31.46 14.87
CA VAL A 74 4.45 30.89 13.88
C VAL A 74 5.20 30.43 12.63
N ILE A 75 6.14 31.22 12.10
CA ILE A 75 6.95 30.85 10.93
C ILE A 75 7.77 29.58 11.20
N VAL A 76 8.43 29.51 12.36
CA VAL A 76 9.20 28.32 12.75
C VAL A 76 8.30 27.09 12.88
N LYS A 77 7.12 27.25 13.48
CA LYS A 77 6.12 26.16 13.54
C LYS A 77 5.64 25.74 12.15
N ALA A 78 5.37 26.68 11.26
CA ALA A 78 4.95 26.42 9.89
C ALA A 78 6.03 25.69 9.10
N GLN A 79 7.30 26.10 9.23
CA GLN A 79 8.42 25.39 8.62
C GLN A 79 8.51 23.95 9.14
N LYS A 80 8.50 23.76 10.46
CA LYS A 80 8.53 22.43 11.07
C LYS A 80 7.35 21.56 10.64
N LEU A 81 6.16 22.16 10.51
CA LEU A 81 4.98 21.47 10.00
C LEU A 81 5.15 21.07 8.54
N GLY A 82 5.68 21.94 7.69
CA GLY A 82 5.98 21.64 6.29
C GLY A 82 7.00 20.51 6.15
N GLU A 83 8.07 20.52 6.96
CA GLU A 83 9.05 19.44 7.01
C GLU A 83 8.43 18.11 7.47
N ASN A 84 7.57 18.16 8.49
CA ASN A 84 6.85 16.98 8.97
C ASN A 84 5.88 16.41 7.93
N ILE A 85 5.11 17.25 7.24
CA ILE A 85 4.21 16.83 6.16
C ILE A 85 5.02 16.17 5.04
N LYS A 86 6.14 16.78 4.64
CA LYS A 86 7.02 16.20 3.62
C LYS A 86 7.55 14.83 4.04
N LYS A 87 8.00 14.71 5.31
CA LYS A 87 8.49 13.44 5.85
C LYS A 87 7.39 12.38 5.88
N GLN A 88 6.20 12.72 6.40
CA GLN A 88 5.06 11.81 6.45
C GLN A 88 4.65 11.33 5.06
N ALA A 89 4.59 12.23 4.08
CA ALA A 89 4.26 11.87 2.70
C ALA A 89 5.29 10.92 2.08
N LEU A 90 6.59 11.12 2.36
CA LEU A 90 7.64 10.21 1.90
C LEU A 90 7.56 8.84 2.58
N ASP A 91 7.33 8.81 3.90
CA ASP A 91 7.19 7.58 4.67
C ASP A 91 5.96 6.79 4.22
N GLU A 92 4.83 7.47 3.95
CA GLU A 92 3.60 6.86 3.44
C GLU A 92 3.77 6.37 1.99
N ALA A 93 4.41 7.14 1.12
CA ALA A 93 4.73 6.71 -0.23
C ALA A 93 5.62 5.46 -0.23
N GLN A 94 6.63 5.41 0.64
CA GLN A 94 7.50 4.26 0.78
C GLN A 94 6.72 3.02 1.25
N LYS A 95 5.84 3.18 2.25
CA LYS A 95 4.94 2.09 2.69
C LYS A 95 4.05 1.58 1.56
N ILE A 96 3.46 2.47 0.77
CA ILE A 96 2.62 2.08 -0.38
C ILE A 96 3.45 1.28 -1.39
N ILE A 97 4.68 1.70 -1.66
CA ILE A 97 5.57 0.99 -2.59
C ILE A 97 5.93 -0.39 -2.03
N ASP A 98 6.24 -0.50 -0.74
CA ASP A 98 6.63 -1.76 -0.13
C ASP A 98 5.43 -2.72 -0.03
N ASP A 99 4.25 -2.25 0.38
CA ASP A 99 2.99 -3.03 0.34
C ASP A 99 2.65 -3.51 -1.08
N ALA A 100 2.91 -2.67 -2.10
CA ALA A 100 2.68 -3.05 -3.49
C ALA A 100 3.67 -4.10 -3.97
N LYS A 101 4.95 -4.00 -3.56
CA LYS A 101 5.96 -5.03 -3.86
C LYS A 101 5.58 -6.36 -3.21
N ASP A 102 5.20 -6.34 -1.94
CA ASP A 102 4.83 -7.54 -1.20
C ASP A 102 3.63 -8.24 -1.85
N LYS A 103 2.58 -7.48 -2.20
CA LYS A 103 1.42 -8.01 -2.93
C LYS A 103 1.79 -8.56 -4.32
N CYS A 104 2.69 -7.90 -5.03
CA CYS A 104 3.20 -8.39 -6.32
C CYS A 104 3.97 -9.70 -6.14
N THR A 105 4.85 -9.80 -5.15
CA THR A 105 5.60 -11.03 -4.86
C THR A 105 4.67 -12.16 -4.46
N ASP A 106 3.64 -11.89 -3.65
CA ASP A 106 2.63 -12.88 -3.29
C ASP A 106 1.88 -13.38 -4.52
N LYS A 107 1.51 -12.48 -5.44
CA LYS A 107 0.83 -12.85 -6.69
C LYS A 107 1.72 -13.63 -7.63
N ILE A 108 3.02 -13.32 -7.71
CA ILE A 108 3.99 -14.09 -8.49
C ILE A 108 4.10 -15.50 -7.90
N ASN A 109 4.29 -15.63 -6.58
CA ASN A 109 4.37 -16.92 -5.90
C ASN A 109 3.10 -17.76 -6.10
N GLU A 110 1.92 -17.14 -6.02
CA GLU A 110 0.64 -17.80 -6.29
C GLU A 110 0.57 -18.32 -7.74
N ALA A 111 1.00 -17.50 -8.71
CA ALA A 111 1.02 -17.88 -10.12
C ALA A 111 2.03 -19.02 -10.39
N GLU A 112 3.23 -18.93 -9.82
CA GLU A 112 4.25 -19.98 -9.93
C GLU A 112 3.78 -21.30 -9.33
N SER A 113 3.10 -21.26 -8.18
CA SER A 113 2.52 -22.45 -7.55
C SER A 113 1.46 -23.11 -8.46
N LYS A 114 0.58 -22.32 -9.09
CA LYS A 114 -0.43 -22.84 -10.03
C LYS A 114 0.21 -23.43 -11.28
N VAL A 115 1.26 -22.80 -11.80
CA VAL A 115 2.02 -23.34 -12.94
C VAL A 115 2.67 -24.67 -12.57
N ALA A 116 3.31 -24.76 -11.39
CA ALA A 116 3.91 -25.99 -10.91
C ALA A 116 2.88 -27.10 -10.70
N GLU A 117 1.70 -26.78 -10.18
CA GLU A 117 0.59 -27.74 -10.02
C GLU A 117 0.09 -28.25 -11.37
N SER A 118 -0.19 -27.36 -12.33
CA SER A 118 -0.63 -27.73 -13.68
C SER A 118 0.42 -28.59 -14.40
N GLN A 119 1.72 -28.27 -14.26
CA GLN A 119 2.80 -29.07 -14.80
C GLN A 119 2.83 -30.49 -14.21
N ARG A 120 2.60 -30.63 -12.89
CA ARG A 120 2.50 -31.95 -12.23
C ARG A 120 1.30 -32.74 -12.75
N GLU A 121 0.15 -32.09 -12.97
CA GLU A 121 -1.02 -32.75 -13.55
C GLU A 121 -0.77 -33.24 -14.98
N ILE A 122 -0.16 -32.39 -15.82
CA ILE A 122 0.21 -32.77 -17.19
C ILE A 122 1.18 -33.97 -17.18
N GLN A 123 2.16 -33.96 -16.28
CA GLN A 123 3.09 -35.09 -16.13
C GLN A 123 2.36 -36.37 -15.71
N LYS A 124 1.45 -36.30 -14.73
CA LYS A 124 0.63 -37.45 -14.32
C LYS A 124 -0.19 -38.01 -15.49
N ILE A 125 -0.87 -37.15 -16.25
CA ILE A 125 -1.67 -37.56 -17.40
C ILE A 125 -0.79 -38.20 -18.48
N ARG A 126 0.41 -37.66 -18.73
CA ARG A 126 1.36 -38.27 -19.68
C ARG A 126 1.79 -39.66 -19.26
N VAL A 127 2.16 -39.85 -17.99
CA VAL A 127 2.55 -41.17 -17.46
C VAL A 127 1.38 -42.15 -17.59
N LEU A 128 0.17 -41.75 -17.16
CA LEU A 128 -1.04 -42.59 -17.30
C LEU A 128 -1.35 -42.94 -18.76
N SER A 129 -1.16 -42.00 -19.69
CA SER A 129 -1.36 -42.25 -21.12
C SER A 129 -0.34 -43.24 -21.67
N GLU A 130 0.91 -43.17 -21.23
CA GLU A 130 1.96 -44.11 -21.62
C GLU A 130 1.72 -45.50 -21.03
N GLU A 131 1.34 -45.60 -19.75
CA GLU A 131 0.92 -46.83 -19.10
C GLU A 131 -0.28 -47.47 -19.80
N PHE A 132 -1.31 -46.67 -20.11
CA PHE A 132 -2.49 -47.13 -20.86
C PHE A 132 -2.12 -47.64 -22.26
N ARG A 133 -1.26 -46.90 -22.99
CA ARG A 133 -0.77 -47.32 -24.30
C ARG A 133 -0.04 -48.66 -24.21
N ASN A 134 0.84 -48.82 -23.22
CA ASN A 134 1.59 -50.06 -23.02
C ASN A 134 0.65 -51.22 -22.63
N SER A 135 -0.36 -50.96 -21.79
CA SER A 135 -1.39 -51.93 -21.42
C SER A 135 -2.18 -52.43 -22.65
N LEU A 136 -2.66 -51.51 -23.49
CA LEU A 136 -3.37 -51.88 -24.72
C LEU A 136 -2.47 -52.66 -25.66
N TYR A 137 -1.22 -52.23 -25.84
CA TYR A 137 -0.26 -52.93 -26.69
C TYR A 137 -0.06 -54.38 -26.23
N ASN A 138 0.12 -54.60 -24.93
CA ASN A 138 0.24 -55.94 -24.35
C ASN A 138 -1.04 -56.76 -24.54
N GLN A 139 -2.22 -56.16 -24.33
CA GLN A 139 -3.50 -56.84 -24.53
C GLN A 139 -3.70 -57.28 -25.99
N TYR A 140 -3.36 -56.42 -26.96
CA TYR A 140 -3.38 -56.77 -28.38
C TYR A 140 -2.41 -57.90 -28.71
N LEU A 141 -1.19 -57.88 -28.16
CA LEU A 141 -0.23 -58.96 -28.36
C LEU A 141 -0.76 -60.30 -27.83
N GLU A 142 -1.40 -60.31 -26.66
CA GLU A 142 -2.04 -61.51 -26.11
C GLU A 142 -3.18 -62.00 -27.01
N HIS A 143 -4.05 -61.12 -27.49
CA HIS A 143 -5.10 -61.49 -28.44
C HIS A 143 -4.54 -62.05 -29.75
N ILE A 144 -3.44 -61.48 -30.27
CA ILE A 144 -2.77 -61.99 -31.48
C ILE A 144 -2.16 -63.38 -31.21
N LYS A 145 -1.58 -63.62 -30.03
CA LYS A 145 -1.08 -64.96 -29.65
C LYS A 145 -2.23 -65.97 -29.59
N MET A 146 -3.37 -65.59 -28.99
CA MET A 146 -4.56 -66.45 -28.95
C MET A 146 -5.04 -66.80 -30.37
N LEU A 147 -5.11 -65.82 -31.28
CA LEU A 147 -5.47 -66.05 -32.68
C LEU A 147 -4.49 -66.98 -33.41
N LYS A 148 -3.19 -66.88 -33.15
CA LYS A 148 -2.18 -67.80 -33.70
C LYS A 148 -2.27 -69.21 -33.11
N GLY A 149 -2.78 -69.35 -31.89
CA GLY A 149 -3.00 -70.64 -31.23
C GLY A 149 -4.31 -71.33 -31.65
N ILE A 150 -5.21 -70.61 -32.34
CA ILE A 150 -6.37 -71.23 -32.99
C ILE A 150 -5.87 -71.89 -34.26
N ASP A 151 -5.65 -73.19 -34.16
CA ASP A 151 -5.34 -74.02 -35.31
C ASP A 151 -6.63 -74.23 -36.12
N PHE A 152 -6.65 -73.72 -37.34
CA PHE A 152 -7.69 -74.02 -38.34
C PHE A 152 -7.40 -75.35 -39.06
N SER A 153 -6.56 -76.22 -38.50
CA SER A 153 -6.46 -77.62 -38.92
C SER A 153 -7.70 -78.40 -38.46
N PHE A 154 -8.86 -78.08 -39.03
CA PHE A 154 -9.85 -79.13 -39.22
C PHE A 154 -9.19 -80.17 -40.12
N PRO A 155 -9.00 -81.42 -39.68
CA PRO A 155 -8.62 -82.48 -40.60
C PRO A 155 -9.74 -82.54 -41.63
N LEU A 156 -9.46 -82.11 -42.86
CA LEU A 156 -10.35 -82.45 -43.97
C LEU A 156 -10.33 -83.98 -44.02
N PRO A 157 -11.47 -84.66 -43.87
CA PRO A 157 -11.50 -86.11 -43.95
C PRO A 157 -10.87 -86.53 -45.26
N SER A 158 -9.97 -87.52 -45.21
CA SER A 158 -9.28 -87.96 -46.41
C SER A 158 -10.32 -88.50 -47.40
N GLU A 159 -10.06 -88.38 -48.69
CA GLU A 159 -10.98 -88.86 -49.74
C GLU A 159 -11.30 -90.36 -49.59
N ASN A 160 -10.42 -91.11 -48.92
CA ASN A 160 -10.64 -92.51 -48.54
C ASN A 160 -11.58 -92.67 -47.33
N ASP A 161 -11.50 -91.80 -46.31
CA ASP A 161 -12.41 -91.85 -45.15
C ASP A 161 -13.85 -91.55 -45.59
N ILE A 162 -14.02 -90.53 -46.45
CA ILE A 162 -15.31 -90.19 -47.06
C ILE A 162 -15.81 -91.36 -47.93
N ARG A 163 -14.93 -92.00 -48.70
CA ARG A 163 -15.29 -93.17 -49.51
C ARG A 163 -15.74 -94.34 -48.65
N THR A 164 -15.05 -94.66 -47.56
CA THR A 164 -15.45 -95.78 -46.69
C THR A 164 -16.74 -95.51 -45.95
N GLU A 165 -16.98 -94.28 -45.51
CA GLU A 165 -18.21 -93.89 -44.82
C GLU A 165 -19.41 -93.90 -45.78
N VAL A 166 -19.25 -93.32 -46.98
CA VAL A 166 -20.28 -93.36 -48.03
C VAL A 166 -20.53 -94.79 -48.53
N LEU A 167 -19.49 -95.62 -48.68
CA LEU A 167 -19.66 -97.03 -49.06
C LEU A 167 -20.35 -97.84 -47.94
N SER A 168 -20.06 -97.56 -46.66
CA SER A 168 -20.76 -98.21 -45.54
C SER A 168 -22.22 -97.76 -45.40
N ASP A 169 -22.50 -96.50 -45.73
CA ASP A 169 -23.86 -95.95 -45.75
C ASP A 169 -24.66 -96.50 -46.95
N ILE A 170 -24.03 -96.64 -48.11
CA ILE A 170 -24.65 -97.30 -49.28
C ILE A 170 -24.87 -98.80 -49.00
N ASP A 171 -23.92 -99.49 -48.37
CA ASP A 171 -24.07 -100.91 -48.04
C ASP A 171 -25.16 -101.14 -46.99
N SER A 172 -25.24 -100.29 -45.96
CA SER A 172 -26.31 -100.36 -44.96
C SER A 172 -27.67 -100.03 -45.55
N GLN A 173 -27.79 -99.01 -46.41
CA GLN A 173 -29.04 -98.74 -47.13
C GLN A 173 -29.40 -99.85 -48.15
N SER A 174 -28.42 -100.50 -48.78
CA SER A 174 -28.67 -101.63 -49.67
C SER A 174 -29.18 -102.86 -48.89
N LYS A 175 -28.70 -103.04 -47.66
CA LYS A 175 -29.11 -104.12 -46.76
C LYS A 175 -30.51 -103.84 -46.20
N GLU A 176 -30.80 -102.60 -45.81
CA GLU A 176 -32.12 -102.17 -45.38
C GLU A 176 -33.15 -102.22 -46.52
N ALA A 177 -32.77 -101.87 -47.75
CA ALA A 177 -33.62 -102.03 -48.93
C ALA A 177 -33.86 -103.51 -49.28
N LYS A 178 -32.86 -104.38 -49.14
CA LYS A 178 -33.01 -105.83 -49.32
C LYS A 178 -33.89 -106.46 -48.24
N ASP A 179 -33.79 -106.03 -46.99
CA ASP A 179 -34.65 -106.50 -45.90
C ASP A 179 -36.10 -106.02 -46.08
N LYS A 180 -36.31 -104.79 -46.58
CA LYS A 180 -37.65 -104.27 -46.97
C LYS A 180 -38.25 -104.96 -48.21
N ILE A 181 -37.42 -105.48 -49.13
CA ILE A 181 -37.88 -106.25 -50.29
C ILE A 181 -38.13 -107.73 -49.92
N ALA A 182 -37.37 -108.28 -48.96
CA ALA A 182 -37.50 -109.67 -48.51
C ALA A 182 -38.68 -109.90 -47.57
N ASN A 183 -39.23 -108.85 -46.96
CA ASN A 183 -40.45 -108.91 -46.16
C ASN A 183 -41.40 -107.77 -46.54
N PRO A 184 -42.26 -107.94 -47.56
CA PRO A 184 -43.32 -106.99 -47.80
C PRO A 184 -44.33 -107.17 -46.66
N GLU A 185 -44.45 -106.18 -45.77
CA GLU A 185 -45.64 -106.10 -44.92
C GLU A 185 -46.84 -105.91 -45.86
N ILE A 186 -47.52 -107.03 -46.07
CA ILE A 186 -48.90 -107.15 -46.53
C ILE A 186 -49.76 -106.88 -45.31
N ASP A 187 -50.66 -105.91 -45.47
CA ASP A 187 -51.79 -105.51 -44.59
C ASP A 187 -51.46 -104.67 -43.34
#